data_AF-K7ZZU2-F1
#
_entry.id   AF-K7ZZU2-F1
#
_cell.length_a   1.000
_cell.length_b   1.000
_cell.length_c   1.000
_cell.angle_alpha   90.00
_cell.angle_beta   90.00
_cell.angle_gamma   90.00
#
_symmetry.space_group_name_H-M   'P 1'
#
loop_
_entity.id
_entity.type
_entity.pdbx_description
1 polymer ?
#
loop_
_entity_poly.entity_id
_entity_poly.type
_entity_poly.pdbx_seq_one_letter_code
_entity_poly.pdbx_strand_id
1 'polypeptide(L)'
;MIIGARTTAGRENIGKSVELFSLCQPGERFINPVTGFMTELPMACARPLWLVTGDVVAADGQTGFAFVRAEHLMPLDGQMLPLEETTLHFS
;
A
#
# COMPACT_ATOMS: atom_id res chain seq x y z
N MET A 1 3.47 -3.15 9.86
CA MET A 1 2.95 -1.79 10.12
C MET A 1 2.37 -1.27 8.82
N ILE A 2 1.05 -1.13 8.73
CA ILE A 2 0.40 -0.43 7.61
C ILE A 2 0.21 1.00 8.10
N ILE A 3 0.98 1.94 7.56
CA ILE A 3 0.69 3.36 7.78
C ILE A 3 -0.49 3.63 6.86
N GLY A 4 -1.67 3.86 7.42
CA GLY A 4 -2.85 4.18 6.63
C GLY A 4 -2.55 5.44 5.82
N ALA A 5 -2.38 5.27 4.52
CA ALA A 5 -2.21 6.38 3.59
C ALA A 5 -3.52 6.56 2.83
N ARG A 6 -3.93 7.82 2.68
CA ARG A 6 -5.19 8.21 2.07
C ARG A 6 -4.89 8.76 0.68
N THR A 7 -5.64 8.35 -0.33
CA THR A 7 -5.62 9.04 -1.62
C THR A 7 -6.45 10.32 -1.52
N THR A 8 -6.35 11.21 -2.49
CA THR A 8 -7.28 12.36 -2.63
C THR A 8 -8.75 11.92 -2.69
N ALA A 9 -9.02 10.66 -3.07
CA ALA A 9 -10.34 10.03 -3.06
C ALA A 9 -10.81 9.49 -1.69
N GLY A 10 -10.00 9.58 -0.63
CA GLY A 10 -10.37 9.14 0.72
C GLY A 10 -9.69 7.84 1.17
N ARG A 11 -10.22 7.21 2.23
CA ARG A 11 -9.68 5.96 2.83
C ARG A 11 -9.97 4.73 1.97
N GLU A 12 -10.63 4.90 0.83
CA GLU A 12 -11.08 3.83 -0.03
C GLU A 12 -10.07 3.64 -1.16
N ASN A 13 -9.23 2.61 -1.00
CA ASN A 13 -8.34 2.01 -1.98
C ASN A 13 -7.25 2.92 -2.58
N ILE A 14 -6.01 2.42 -2.55
CA ILE A 14 -4.90 3.02 -3.30
C ILE A 14 -5.08 2.59 -4.76
N GLY A 15 -5.85 3.37 -5.54
CA GLY A 15 -6.22 3.08 -6.93
C GLY A 15 -6.43 4.34 -7.80
N LYS A 16 -6.12 4.20 -9.11
CA LYS A 16 -6.03 5.18 -10.22
C LYS A 16 -5.11 6.39 -10.04
N SER A 17 -5.02 7.00 -8.87
CA SER A 17 -4.18 8.20 -8.64
C SER A 17 -2.76 7.87 -8.14
N VAL A 18 -2.37 6.60 -8.25
CA VAL A 18 -1.14 6.04 -7.68
C VAL A 18 -0.55 5.00 -8.62
N GLU A 19 0.78 4.93 -8.63
CA GLU A 19 1.56 4.02 -9.44
C GLU A 19 2.14 2.92 -8.56
N LEU A 20 2.08 1.68 -9.06
CA LEU A 20 2.76 0.52 -8.47
C LEU A 20 4.20 0.53 -8.95
N PHE A 21 5.15 0.72 -8.03
CA PHE A 21 6.55 0.85 -8.41
C PHE A 21 7.30 -0.49 -8.31
N SER A 22 7.27 -1.13 -7.13
CA SER A 22 7.98 -2.39 -6.90
C SER A 22 7.29 -3.22 -5.83
N LEU A 23 7.43 -4.54 -5.94
CA LEU A 23 7.03 -5.50 -4.90
C LEU A 23 8.25 -5.81 -4.03
N CYS A 24 8.29 -5.23 -2.83
CA CYS A 24 9.41 -5.33 -1.91
C CYS A 24 9.27 -6.55 -0.98
N GLN A 25 10.33 -7.34 -0.86
CA GLN A 25 10.43 -8.48 0.05
C GLN A 25 10.81 -8.03 1.48
N PRO A 26 10.39 -8.76 2.52
CA PRO A 26 10.86 -8.50 3.89
C PRO A 26 12.39 -8.54 3.99
N GLY A 27 13.00 -7.53 4.61
CA GLY A 27 14.45 -7.36 4.71
C GLY A 27 15.12 -6.81 3.44
N GLU A 28 14.35 -6.57 2.37
CA GLU A 28 14.90 -5.99 1.14
C GLU A 28 15.32 -4.53 1.37
N ARG A 29 16.49 -4.19 0.83
CA ARG A 29 17.03 -2.84 0.80
C ARG A 29 17.04 -2.31 -0.63
N PHE A 30 16.50 -1.13 -0.82
CA PHE A 30 16.43 -0.48 -2.13
C PHE A 30 16.52 1.03 -1.99
N ILE A 31 16.88 1.72 -3.08
CA ILE A 31 16.80 3.17 -3.14
C ILE A 31 15.35 3.54 -3.38
N ASN A 32 14.74 4.25 -2.42
CA ASN A 32 13.36 4.68 -2.56
C ASN A 32 13.26 5.72 -3.69
N PRO A 33 12.46 5.46 -4.74
CA PRO A 33 12.36 6.34 -5.89
C PRO A 33 11.75 7.71 -5.58
N VAL A 34 11.03 7.85 -4.46
CA VAL A 34 10.39 9.11 -4.04
C VAL A 34 11.35 9.97 -3.22
N THR A 35 12.09 9.37 -2.29
CA THR A 35 12.95 10.12 -1.36
C THR A 35 14.42 10.13 -1.75
N GLY A 36 14.85 9.22 -2.61
CA GLY A 36 16.26 8.99 -2.95
C GLY A 36 17.08 8.32 -1.84
N PHE A 37 16.48 8.04 -0.68
CA PHE A 37 17.17 7.42 0.45
C PHE A 37 17.12 5.89 0.40
N MET A 38 18.14 5.25 0.95
CA MET A 38 18.14 3.81 1.20
C MET A 38 17.00 3.47 2.16
N THR A 39 16.08 2.63 1.72
CA THR A 39 14.94 2.16 2.49
C THR A 39 15.05 0.65 2.66
N GLU A 40 14.80 0.17 3.88
CA GLU A 40 14.73 -1.25 4.19
C GLU A 40 13.29 -1.61 4.56
N LEU A 41 12.73 -2.64 3.93
CA LEU A 41 11.46 -3.19 4.37
C LEU A 41 11.70 -4.00 5.65
N PRO A 42 11.05 -3.67 6.79
CA PRO A 42 11.32 -4.38 8.04
C PRO A 42 11.09 -5.89 7.91
N MET A 43 12.04 -6.72 8.37
CA MET A 43 11.90 -8.19 8.39
C MET A 43 10.66 -8.67 9.17
N ALA A 44 10.16 -7.87 10.11
CA ALA A 44 8.91 -8.13 10.82
C ALA A 44 7.66 -8.11 9.92
N CYS A 45 7.75 -7.58 8.69
CA CYS A 45 6.70 -7.80 7.70
C CYS A 45 6.71 -9.27 7.27
N ALA A 46 5.71 -10.03 7.68
CA ALA A 46 5.59 -11.44 7.31
C ALA A 46 5.34 -11.69 5.80
N ARG A 47 5.12 -10.65 4.99
CA ARG A 47 4.72 -10.74 3.59
C ARG A 47 5.33 -9.61 2.75
N PRO A 48 5.52 -9.82 1.44
CA PRO A 48 5.91 -8.76 0.51
C PRO A 48 4.88 -7.62 0.49
N LEU A 49 5.36 -6.40 0.24
CA LEU A 49 4.53 -5.20 0.16
C LEU A 49 4.83 -4.43 -1.13
N TRP A 50 3.79 -3.93 -1.76
CA TRP A 50 3.91 -3.00 -2.87
C TRP A 50 4.30 -1.62 -2.38
N LEU A 51 5.35 -1.07 -2.95
CA LEU A 51 5.61 0.36 -2.89
C LEU A 51 4.69 1.08 -3.88
N VAL A 52 3.89 2.00 -3.36
CA VAL A 52 2.97 2.83 -4.14
C VAL A 52 3.33 4.30 -4.00
N THR A 53 3.33 5.02 -5.12
CA THR A 53 3.73 6.43 -5.24
C THR A 53 2.64 7.23 -5.96
N GLY A 54 2.55 8.55 -5.76
CA GLY A 54 1.53 9.40 -6.41
C GLY A 54 0.80 10.28 -5.39
N ASP A 55 -0.52 10.40 -5.51
CA ASP A 55 -1.38 11.18 -4.60
C ASP A 55 -1.59 10.45 -3.26
N VAL A 56 -0.50 10.18 -2.55
CA VAL A 56 -0.50 9.48 -1.26
C VAL A 56 -0.31 10.50 -0.15
N VAL A 57 -1.29 10.60 0.76
CA VAL A 57 -1.28 11.53 1.90
C VAL A 57 -1.40 10.75 3.21
N ALA A 58 -0.45 10.95 4.12
CA ALA A 58 -0.48 10.39 5.47
C ALA A 58 -1.59 11.03 6.32
N ALA A 59 -1.91 10.41 7.46
CA ALA A 59 -2.98 10.88 8.35
C ALA A 59 -2.76 12.30 8.91
N ASP A 60 -1.51 12.74 8.98
CA ASP A 60 -1.09 14.08 9.40
C ASP A 60 -1.03 15.10 8.24
N GLY A 61 -1.42 14.70 7.04
CA GLY A 61 -1.46 15.56 5.85
C GLY A 61 -0.16 15.58 5.02
N GLN A 62 0.87 14.84 5.41
CA GLN A 62 2.13 14.79 4.65
C GLN A 62 1.97 13.97 3.36
N THR A 63 2.44 14.49 2.23
CA THR A 63 2.47 13.77 0.95
C THR A 63 3.70 12.85 0.87
N GLY A 64 3.57 11.71 0.19
CA GLY A 64 4.70 10.79 0.02
C GLY A 64 4.39 9.49 -0.70
N PHE A 65 4.73 8.37 -0.06
CA PHE A 65 4.58 7.02 -0.57
C PHE A 65 4.01 6.11 0.51
N ALA A 66 3.52 4.93 0.13
CA ALA A 66 3.05 3.93 1.08
C ALA A 66 3.52 2.52 0.72
N PHE A 67 3.49 1.64 1.71
CA PHE A 67 3.63 0.20 1.51
C PHE A 67 2.29 -0.47 1.72
N VAL A 68 1.82 -1.20 0.72
CA VAL A 68 0.47 -1.75 0.68
C VAL A 68 0.52 -3.23 0.35
N ARG A 69 -0.35 -4.02 0.99
CA ARG A 69 -0.50 -5.43 0.62
C ARG A 69 -1.33 -5.55 -0.64
N ALA A 70 -1.03 -6.56 -1.45
CA ALA A 70 -1.71 -6.78 -2.72
C ALA A 70 -3.25 -6.82 -2.57
N GLU A 71 -3.78 -7.41 -1.48
CA GLU A 71 -5.22 -7.50 -1.22
C GLU A 71 -5.92 -6.15 -0.95
N HIS A 72 -5.18 -5.06 -0.73
CA HIS A 72 -5.74 -3.71 -0.55
C HIS A 72 -5.58 -2.82 -1.80
N LEU A 73 -5.01 -3.36 -2.88
CA LEU A 73 -4.91 -2.66 -4.16
C LEU A 73 -6.19 -2.85 -4.96
N MET A 74 -6.62 -1.80 -5.66
CA MET A 74 -7.71 -1.93 -6.61
C MET A 74 -7.26 -2.78 -7.81
N PRO A 75 -8.06 -3.74 -8.29
CA PRO A 75 -7.78 -4.47 -9.53
C PRO A 75 -7.61 -3.52 -10.71
N LEU A 76 -6.62 -3.80 -11.58
CA LEU A 76 -6.27 -2.95 -12.74
C LEU A 76 -7.41 -2.80 -13.75
N ASP A 77 -8.33 -3.76 -13.80
CA ASP A 77 -9.52 -3.80 -14.65
C ASP A 77 -10.73 -3.05 -14.05
N GLY A 78 -10.58 -2.48 -12.84
CA GLY A 78 -11.65 -1.74 -12.16
C GLY A 78 -12.82 -2.62 -11.71
N GLN A 79 -12.72 -3.94 -11.85
CA GLN A 79 -13.72 -4.88 -11.34
C GLN A 79 -13.51 -4.99 -9.83
N MET A 80 -14.35 -4.31 -9.07
CA MET A 80 -14.41 -4.49 -7.62
C MET A 80 -14.93 -5.91 -7.37
N LEU A 81 -14.05 -6.86 -7.09
CA LEU A 81 -14.49 -8.14 -6.54
C LEU A 81 -15.24 -7.81 -5.24
N PRO A 82 -16.44 -8.40 -5.01
CA PRO A 82 -17.14 -8.20 -3.76
C PRO A 82 -16.18 -8.49 -2.62
N LEU A 83 -16.03 -7.54 -1.70
CA LEU A 83 -15.43 -7.81 -0.41
C LEU A 83 -16.25 -8.95 0.17
N GLU A 84 -15.72 -10.18 0.14
CA GLU A 84 -16.28 -11.26 0.94
C GLU A 84 -16.26 -10.74 2.37
N GLU A 85 -17.46 -10.44 2.88
CA GLU A 85 -17.70 -10.28 4.30
C GLU A 85 -17.07 -11.49 4.95
N THR A 86 -15.95 -11.27 5.63
CA THR A 86 -15.46 -12.19 6.65
C THR A 86 -16.57 -12.26 7.67
N THR A 87 -17.49 -13.20 7.45
CA THR A 87 -18.43 -13.66 8.44
C THR A 87 -17.55 -14.30 9.50
N LEU A 88 -17.27 -13.50 10.53
CA LEU A 88 -16.77 -13.99 11.80
C LEU A 88 -17.77 -15.03 12.30
N HIS A 89 -17.55 -16.29 11.94
CA HIS A 89 -18.12 -17.42 12.63
C HIS A 89 -17.46 -17.45 14.02
N PHE A 90 -18.04 -16.68 14.94
CA PHE A 90 -17.96 -17.03 16.35
C PHE A 90 -18.90 -18.22 16.54
N SER A 91 -18.26 -19.32 16.95
CA SER A 91 -18.82 -20.61 17.40
C SER A 91 -20.10 -20.50 18.21
#